data_AF-A0A1F7Z1K0-F1
#
_entry.id   AF-A0A1F7Z1K0-F1
#
_cell.length_a   1.000
_cell.length_b   1.000
_cell.length_c   1.000
_cell.angle_alpha   90.00
_cell.angle_beta   90.00
_cell.angle_gamma   90.00
#
_symmetry.space_group_name_H-M   'P 1'
#
loop_
_entity.id
_entity.type
_entity.pdbx_description
1 polymer ?
#
loop_
_entity_poly.entity_id
_entity_poly.type
_entity_poly.pdbx_seq_one_letter_code
_entity_poly.pdbx_strand_id
1 'polypeptide(L)'
;MSSMNKNKKLKAGVFVDNANFFYAQRNAGWKVDITKFKKLIKVELDICFVNYHIAIPAKWDKGYTQTQKYIGILEKQSTIYPKPLKYIRTQNTTIKKGDVDLEVALDVVRHIDDLDVFVVISGR
;
A
#
# COMPACT_ATOMS: atom_id res chain seq x y z
N MET A 1 -16.64 -32.72 -23.15
CA MET A 1 -15.99 -31.38 -23.12
C MET A 1 -16.91 -30.51 -22.26
N SER A 2 -16.58 -30.04 -21.06
CA SER A 2 -15.37 -29.37 -20.58
C SER A 2 -15.04 -29.84 -19.15
N SER A 3 -13.77 -30.12 -18.90
CA SER A 3 -13.25 -30.38 -17.55
C SER A 3 -13.27 -29.07 -16.75
N MET A 4 -14.09 -28.99 -15.70
CA MET A 4 -14.02 -27.90 -14.73
C MET A 4 -12.64 -27.92 -14.06
N ASN A 5 -11.83 -26.91 -14.34
CA ASN A 5 -10.52 -26.67 -13.74
C ASN A 5 -10.66 -26.48 -12.22
N LYS A 6 -10.50 -27.57 -11.46
CA LYS A 6 -10.63 -27.60 -9.99
C LYS A 6 -9.46 -26.97 -9.21
N ASN A 7 -8.58 -26.19 -9.83
CA ASN A 7 -7.35 -25.69 -9.16
C ASN A 7 -6.83 -24.32 -9.65
N LYS A 8 -7.69 -23.43 -10.15
CA LYS A 8 -7.24 -22.06 -10.48
C LYS A 8 -7.37 -21.18 -9.23
N LYS A 9 -6.24 -20.68 -8.72
CA LYS A 9 -6.23 -19.69 -7.63
C LYS A 9 -6.94 -18.42 -8.09
N LEU A 10 -7.63 -17.78 -7.16
CA LEU A 10 -8.28 -16.49 -7.38
C LEU A 10 -7.21 -15.41 -7.59
N LYS A 11 -7.41 -14.55 -8.59
CA LYS A 11 -6.53 -13.42 -8.86
C LYS A 11 -6.72 -12.36 -7.79
N ALA A 12 -5.61 -11.97 -7.16
CA ALA A 12 -5.63 -10.99 -6.08
C ALA A 12 -4.73 -9.79 -6.36
N GLY A 13 -5.28 -8.60 -6.14
CA GLY A 13 -4.52 -7.35 -6.04
C GLY A 13 -4.33 -6.97 -4.58
N VAL A 14 -3.12 -6.58 -4.20
CA VAL A 14 -2.84 -6.06 -2.85
C VAL A 14 -2.69 -4.54 -2.92
N PHE A 15 -3.49 -3.83 -2.14
CA PHE A 15 -3.54 -2.37 -2.09
C PHE A 15 -3.17 -1.91 -0.68
N VAL A 16 -2.05 -1.19 -0.55
CA VAL A 16 -1.50 -0.79 0.74
C VAL A 16 -1.65 0.70 0.97
N ASP A 17 -2.40 1.06 2.01
CA ASP A 17 -2.38 2.39 2.59
C ASP A 17 -1.16 2.50 3.52
N ASN A 18 -0.09 3.10 3.01
CA ASN A 18 1.16 3.15 3.76
C ASN A 18 1.06 4.01 5.02
N ALA A 19 0.29 5.09 5.00
CA ALA A 19 0.19 5.98 6.15
C ALA A 19 -0.47 5.23 7.32
N ASN A 20 -1.64 4.65 7.08
CA ASN A 20 -2.36 3.91 8.12
C ASN A 20 -1.59 2.66 8.55
N PHE A 21 -0.99 1.93 7.62
CA PHE A 21 -0.19 0.74 7.93
C PHE A 21 1.08 1.05 8.74
N PHE A 22 1.77 2.15 8.45
CA PHE A 22 2.95 2.58 9.21
C PHE A 22 2.59 2.94 10.65
N TYR A 23 1.51 3.72 10.85
CA TYR A 23 1.07 4.08 12.20
C TYR A 23 0.55 2.88 12.99
N ALA A 24 -0.17 1.95 12.36
CA ALA A 24 -0.59 0.72 13.02
C ALA A 24 0.59 -0.13 13.52
N GLN A 25 1.62 -0.33 12.68
CA GLN A 25 2.84 -1.04 13.11
C GLN A 25 3.55 -0.32 14.26
N ARG A 26 3.61 1.02 14.21
CA ARG A 26 4.20 1.82 15.29
C ARG A 26 3.43 1.65 16.60
N ASN A 27 2.11 1.69 16.56
CA ASN A 27 1.25 1.51 17.73
C ASN A 27 1.32 0.09 18.28
N ALA A 28 1.43 -0.92 17.40
CA ALA A 28 1.54 -2.31 17.79
C ALA A 28 2.92 -2.68 18.36
N GLY A 29 3.96 -1.87 18.12
CA GLY A 29 5.33 -2.12 18.58
C GLY A 29 6.09 -3.17 17.77
N TRP A 30 5.50 -3.69 16.69
CA TRP A 30 6.13 -4.67 15.80
C TRP A 30 5.85 -4.32 14.33
N LYS A 31 6.71 -4.82 13.44
CA LYS A 31 6.62 -4.58 11.99
C LYS A 31 6.15 -5.82 11.26
N VAL A 32 5.33 -5.63 10.25
CA VAL A 32 4.91 -6.68 9.32
C VAL A 32 5.95 -6.79 8.21
N ASP A 33 6.51 -7.98 8.06
CA ASP A 33 7.33 -8.31 6.91
C ASP A 33 6.43 -8.63 5.72
N ILE A 34 6.39 -7.68 4.77
CA ILE A 34 5.55 -7.77 3.58
C ILE A 34 5.98 -8.91 2.65
N THR A 35 7.25 -9.29 2.67
CA THR A 35 7.75 -10.44 1.92
C THR A 35 7.14 -11.73 2.49
N LYS A 36 7.11 -11.86 3.82
CA LYS A 36 6.49 -13.00 4.50
C LYS A 36 4.97 -13.00 4.31
N PHE A 37 4.33 -11.84 4.43
CA PHE A 37 2.89 -11.69 4.16
C PHE A 37 2.53 -12.12 2.74
N LYS A 38 3.28 -11.64 1.74
CA LYS A 38 3.11 -12.02 0.33
C LYS A 38 3.27 -13.54 0.15
N LYS A 39 4.28 -14.15 0.78
CA LYS A 39 4.48 -15.61 0.73
C LYS A 39 3.31 -16.38 1.36
N LEU A 40 2.77 -15.89 2.47
CA LEU A 40 1.64 -16.50 3.16
C LEU A 40 0.39 -16.52 2.28
N ILE A 41 0.00 -15.38 1.72
CA ILE A 41 -1.24 -15.30 0.95
C ILE A 41 -1.11 -15.92 -0.46
N LYS A 42 0.11 -16.04 -1.01
CA LYS A 42 0.38 -16.75 -2.27
C LYS A 42 0.03 -18.24 -2.23
N VAL A 43 -0.14 -18.82 -1.04
CA VAL A 43 -0.56 -20.22 -0.90
C VAL A 43 -1.96 -20.40 -1.50
N GLU A 44 -2.87 -19.46 -1.25
CA GLU A 44 -4.28 -19.54 -1.67
C GLU A 44 -4.59 -18.65 -2.89
N LEU A 45 -3.84 -17.56 -3.09
CA LEU A 45 -4.14 -16.55 -4.09
C LEU A 45 -3.06 -16.44 -5.18
N ASP A 46 -3.47 -16.11 -6.39
CA ASP A 46 -2.58 -15.65 -7.45
C ASP A 46 -2.39 -14.13 -7.34
N ILE A 47 -1.35 -13.70 -6.63
CA ILE A 47 -1.09 -12.26 -6.44
C ILE A 47 -0.58 -11.65 -7.74
N CYS A 48 -1.42 -10.86 -8.40
CA CYS A 48 -1.09 -10.15 -9.63
C CYS A 48 -0.13 -8.97 -9.37
N PHE A 49 -0.40 -8.18 -8.33
CA PHE A 49 0.42 -7.02 -7.99
C PHE A 49 0.32 -6.65 -6.50
N VAL A 50 1.23 -5.77 -6.08
CA VAL A 50 1.23 -5.12 -4.77
C VAL A 50 1.45 -3.64 -5.00
N ASN A 51 0.44 -2.81 -4.71
CA ASN A 51 0.45 -1.38 -4.94
C ASN A 51 0.51 -0.64 -3.60
N TYR A 52 1.55 0.16 -3.42
CA TYR A 52 1.76 0.99 -2.23
C TYR A 52 1.39 2.43 -2.51
N HIS A 53 0.42 2.94 -1.77
CA HIS A 53 0.01 4.34 -1.84
C HIS A 53 0.74 5.10 -0.73
N ILE A 54 1.64 6.01 -1.11
CA ILE A 54 2.59 6.64 -0.18
C ILE A 54 2.56 8.16 -0.32
N ALA A 55 2.37 8.85 0.80
CA ALA A 55 2.61 10.29 0.86
C ALA A 55 4.11 10.60 0.92
N ILE A 56 4.61 11.41 -0.02
CA ILE A 56 6.02 11.79 -0.12
C ILE A 56 6.20 13.22 0.41
N PRO A 57 7.00 13.43 1.47
CA PRO A 57 7.35 14.76 1.95
C PRO A 57 8.03 15.62 0.87
N ALA A 58 7.99 16.94 1.00
CA ALA A 58 8.79 17.82 0.15
C ALA A 58 10.29 17.62 0.44
N LYS A 59 11.17 17.92 -0.53
CA LYS A 59 12.63 17.72 -0.39
C LYS A 59 13.26 18.43 0.82
N TRP A 60 12.70 19.56 1.25
CA TRP A 60 13.15 20.34 2.40
C TRP A 60 12.67 19.76 3.75
N ASP A 61 11.73 18.80 3.74
CA ASP A 61 11.22 18.17 4.94
C ASP A 61 12.21 17.13 5.46
N LYS A 62 12.45 17.15 6.78
CA LYS A 62 13.33 16.18 7.47
C LYS A 62 12.94 14.72 7.19
N GLY A 63 11.67 14.45 6.92
CA GLY A 63 11.17 13.10 6.59
C GLY A 63 11.56 12.60 5.20
N TYR A 64 11.92 13.49 4.26
CA TYR A 64 12.10 13.15 2.85
C TYR A 64 13.11 12.01 2.63
N THR A 65 14.32 12.16 3.17
CA THR A 65 15.41 11.18 2.98
C THR A 65 15.04 9.80 3.52
N GLN A 66 14.36 9.74 4.67
CA GLN A 66 13.93 8.46 5.24
C GLN A 66 12.81 7.82 4.41
N THR A 67 11.84 8.61 3.94
CA THR A 67 10.78 8.14 3.04
C THR A 67 11.36 7.59 1.75
N GLN A 68 12.33 8.28 1.13
CA GLN A 68 12.97 7.82 -0.10
C GLN A 68 13.75 6.51 0.09
N LYS A 69 14.49 6.36 1.19
CA LYS A 69 15.16 5.09 1.53
C LYS A 69 14.14 3.95 1.70
N TYR A 70 13.02 4.23 2.34
CA TYR A 70 11.95 3.24 2.53
C TYR A 70 11.30 2.85 1.20
N ILE A 71 11.00 3.82 0.33
CA ILE A 71 10.49 3.59 -1.04
C ILE A 71 11.44 2.68 -1.82
N GLY A 72 12.75 2.94 -1.82
CA GLY A 72 13.72 2.12 -2.55
C GLY A 72 13.81 0.66 -2.05
N ILE A 73 13.35 0.37 -0.83
CA ILE A 73 13.22 -1.01 -0.34
C ILE A 73 11.94 -1.66 -0.90
N LEU A 74 10.84 -0.91 -0.94
CA LEU A 74 9.54 -1.38 -1.40
C LEU A 74 9.48 -1.59 -2.92
N GLU A 75 10.11 -0.72 -3.71
CA GLU A 75 10.13 -0.79 -5.19
C GLU A 75 10.69 -2.12 -5.71
N LYS A 76 11.49 -2.84 -4.91
CA LYS A 76 12.01 -4.16 -5.27
C LYS A 76 10.94 -5.25 -5.37
N GLN A 77 9.76 -5.02 -4.80
CA GLN A 77 8.72 -6.06 -4.66
C GLN A 77 7.28 -5.56 -4.84
N SER A 78 7.11 -4.27 -5.09
CA SER A 78 5.82 -3.58 -5.19
C SER A 78 5.90 -2.36 -6.10
N THR A 79 4.76 -1.95 -6.64
CA THR A 79 4.60 -0.70 -7.39
C THR A 79 4.28 0.42 -6.41
N ILE A 80 4.93 1.57 -6.57
CA ILE A 80 4.71 2.73 -5.71
C ILE A 80 3.84 3.75 -6.42
N TYR A 81 2.77 4.17 -5.76
CA TYR A 81 1.85 5.23 -6.16
C TYR A 81 2.07 6.43 -5.23
N PRO A 82 2.96 7.35 -5.60
CA PRO A 82 3.30 8.49 -4.76
C PRO A 82 2.23 9.58 -4.82
N LYS A 83 1.96 10.19 -3.67
CA LYS A 83 1.17 11.42 -3.53
C LYS A 83 2.00 12.47 -2.79
N PRO A 84 2.09 13.73 -3.23
CA PRO A 84 2.76 14.75 -2.45
C PRO A 84 2.11 14.93 -1.06
N LEU A 85 2.94 15.02 -0.01
CA LEU A 85 2.47 15.34 1.33
C LEU A 85 1.93 16.78 1.35
N LYS A 86 0.71 16.96 1.87
CA LYS A 86 0.09 18.28 2.00
C LYS A 86 0.60 18.98 3.24
N TYR A 87 1.01 20.25 3.08
CA TYR A 87 1.46 21.12 4.16
C TYR A 87 0.44 22.24 4.34
N ILE A 88 -0.31 22.19 5.44
CA ILE A 88 -1.32 23.19 5.77
C ILE A 88 -0.73 24.14 6.81
N ARG A 89 -0.47 25.38 6.39
CA ARG A 89 -0.02 26.43 7.31
C ARG A 89 -1.21 26.94 8.11
N THR A 90 -1.05 26.95 9.43
CA THR A 90 -1.98 27.57 10.39
C THR A 90 -1.25 28.68 11.13
N GLN A 91 -1.95 29.49 11.93
CA GLN A 91 -1.35 30.62 12.67
C GLN A 91 -0.16 30.18 13.55
N ASN A 92 -0.23 28.99 14.14
CA ASN A 92 0.76 28.54 15.12
C ASN A 92 1.64 27.37 14.63
N THR A 93 1.25 26.67 13.56
CA THR A 93 1.97 25.45 13.14
C THR A 93 1.74 25.08 11.68
N THR A 94 2.55 24.15 11.18
CA THR A 94 2.32 23.48 9.89
C THR A 94 1.80 22.06 10.13
N ILE A 95 0.56 21.81 9.73
CA ILE A 95 -0.05 20.48 9.78
C ILE A 95 0.35 19.72 8.52
N LYS A 96 0.85 18.49 8.68
CA LYS A 96 1.17 17.58 7.58
C LYS A 96 0.03 16.59 7.38
N LYS A 97 -0.55 16.52 6.17
CA LYS A 97 -1.58 15.54 5.80
C LYS A 97 -1.09 14.66 4.65
N GLY A 98 -1.13 13.36 4.86
CA GLY A 98 -0.68 12.34 3.92
C GLY A 98 -1.65 11.18 3.77
N ASP A 99 -2.95 11.45 3.91
CA ASP A 99 -4.02 10.50 3.61
C ASP A 99 -3.91 10.04 2.15
N VAL A 100 -4.14 8.75 1.92
CA VAL A 100 -4.17 8.13 0.59
C VAL A 100 -5.46 7.33 0.37
N ASP A 101 -6.48 7.56 1.19
CA ASP A 101 -7.75 6.84 1.19
C ASP A 101 -8.43 6.87 -0.20
N LEU A 102 -8.45 8.05 -0.83
CA LEU A 102 -9.03 8.24 -2.16
C LEU A 102 -8.22 7.51 -3.24
N GLU A 103 -6.89 7.59 -3.16
CA GLU A 103 -6.00 6.95 -4.13
C GLU A 103 -6.15 5.42 -4.09
N VAL A 104 -6.21 4.84 -2.89
CA VAL A 104 -6.48 3.41 -2.69
C VAL A 104 -7.84 3.03 -3.26
N ALA A 105 -8.89 3.80 -2.94
CA ALA A 105 -10.25 3.52 -3.43
C ALA A 105 -10.33 3.57 -4.97
N LEU A 106 -9.70 4.57 -5.59
CA LEU A 106 -9.63 4.67 -7.05
C LEU A 106 -8.83 3.52 -7.67
N ASP A 107 -7.74 3.09 -7.04
CA ASP A 107 -6.94 1.97 -7.52
C ASP A 107 -7.72 0.65 -7.46
N VAL A 108 -8.49 0.42 -6.39
CA VAL A 108 -9.41 -0.73 -6.28
C VAL A 108 -10.46 -0.69 -7.40
N VAL A 109 -11.13 0.44 -7.59
CA VAL A 109 -12.17 0.60 -8.63
C VAL A 109 -11.61 0.36 -10.03
N ARG A 110 -10.37 0.79 -10.31
CA ARG A 110 -9.73 0.56 -11.61
C ARG A 110 -9.47 -0.91 -11.93
N HIS A 111 -9.43 -1.77 -10.92
CA HIS A 111 -9.17 -3.19 -11.07
C HIS A 111 -10.41 -4.05 -10.75
N ILE A 112 -11.60 -3.44 -10.65
CA ILE A 112 -12.83 -4.12 -10.22
C ILE A 112 -13.21 -5.29 -11.13
N ASP A 113 -12.95 -5.16 -12.44
CA ASP A 113 -13.26 -6.17 -13.45
C ASP A 113 -12.12 -7.18 -13.69
N ASP A 114 -10.92 -6.90 -13.17
CA ASP A 114 -9.69 -7.67 -13.44
C ASP A 114 -9.32 -8.68 -12.34
N LEU A 115 -9.86 -8.48 -11.13
CA LEU A 115 -9.48 -9.23 -9.94
C LEU A 115 -10.68 -9.94 -9.32
N ASP A 116 -10.41 -11.12 -8.77
CA ASP A 116 -11.39 -11.87 -7.99
C ASP A 116 -11.37 -11.46 -6.51
N VAL A 117 -10.20 -11.02 -6.01
CA VAL A 117 -9.95 -10.68 -4.60
C VAL A 117 -9.19 -9.37 -4.46
N PHE A 118 -9.69 -8.50 -3.59
CA PHE A 118 -9.06 -7.24 -3.23
C PHE A 118 -8.52 -7.34 -1.80
N VAL A 119 -7.20 -7.34 -1.65
CA VAL A 119 -6.55 -7.35 -0.34
C VAL A 119 -6.15 -5.92 0.01
N VAL A 120 -6.96 -5.25 0.82
CA VAL A 120 -6.67 -3.90 1.30
C VAL A 120 -5.94 -3.98 2.63
N ILE A 121 -4.69 -3.49 2.67
CA ILE A 121 -3.90 -3.38 3.90
C ILE A 121 -4.01 -1.94 4.39
N SER A 122 -4.65 -1.77 5.54
CA SER A 122 -4.78 -0.50 6.25
C SER A 122 -4.68 -0.75 7.76
N GLY A 123 -4.70 0.34 8.53
CA GLY A 123 -4.44 0.35 9.97
C GLY A 123 -5.32 1.31 10.77
N ARG A 124 -6.43 1.75 10.19
CA ARG A 124 -7.50 2.46 10.91
C ARG A 124 -8.40 1.50 11.66
#